data_AF-A0A7J3E3E2-F1
#
_entry.id   AF-A0A7J3E3E2-F1
#
_cell.length_a   1.000
_cell.length_b   1.000
_cell.length_c   1.000
_cell.angle_alpha   90.00
_cell.angle_beta   90.00
_cell.angle_gamma   90.00
#
_symmetry.space_group_name_H-M   'P 1'
#
loop_
_entity.id
_entity.type
_entity.pdbx_description
1 polymer ?
#
loop_
_entity_poly.entity_id
_entity_poly.type
_entity_poly.pdbx_seq_one_letter_code
_entity_poly.pdbx_strand_id
1 'polypeptide(L)'
;QLRAKYLIILGDVKHEVPGMSFRELKQIPKFFEAVKDVKIFIARGNHDVGLEDILPSYVSLHGSRGFRMQEYGFFHGHAWPSKLLTRCDYLFMGHLQPAVEFVDSFGFRSIEQVWLKGRLNREKVKEKYKTKKVGKLKLLILPSFNKLSGSLILNRTSPSELLGPVISRGFAELEKFDVHLLDGTYLGKLGSINFKPESA
;
A
#
# COMPACT_ATOMS: atom_id res chain seq x y z
N GLN A 1 2.43 24.12 9.63
CA GLN A 1 2.58 23.68 8.22
C GLN A 1 3.65 22.60 8.15
N LEU A 2 3.35 21.47 7.49
CA LEU A 2 4.36 20.42 7.25
C LEU A 2 5.36 20.93 6.21
N ARG A 3 6.65 20.94 6.54
CA ARG A 3 7.74 21.32 5.62
C ARG A 3 8.29 20.11 4.87
N ALA A 4 7.41 19.40 4.18
CA ALA A 4 7.79 18.21 3.42
C ALA A 4 8.68 18.59 2.22
N LYS A 5 9.74 17.82 1.97
CA LYS A 5 10.62 17.96 0.79
C LYS A 5 10.31 16.94 -0.31
N TYR A 6 9.60 15.88 0.05
CA TYR A 6 9.36 14.71 -0.77
C TYR A 6 7.88 14.32 -0.67
N LEU A 7 7.26 14.06 -1.82
CA LEU A 7 5.95 13.40 -1.92
C LEU A 7 6.16 12.04 -2.58
N ILE A 8 5.74 10.98 -1.90
CA ILE A 8 5.85 9.62 -2.40
C ILE A 8 4.44 9.05 -2.55
N ILE A 9 4.09 8.63 -3.75
CA ILE A 9 2.78 8.05 -4.07
C ILE A 9 2.97 6.58 -4.42
N LEU A 10 2.28 5.70 -3.70
CA LEU A 10 2.35 4.25 -3.89
C LEU A 10 1.33 3.75 -4.92
N GLY A 11 1.32 4.39 -6.09
CA GLY A 11 0.54 3.99 -7.27
C GLY A 11 -0.95 4.26 -7.17
N ASP A 12 -1.66 3.83 -8.22
CA ASP A 12 -3.09 4.05 -8.47
C ASP A 12 -3.46 5.53 -8.34
N VAL A 13 -2.68 6.37 -9.03
CA VAL A 13 -2.92 7.81 -9.23
C VAL A 13 -4.17 8.03 -10.06
N LYS A 14 -4.46 7.08 -10.97
CA LYS A 14 -5.68 7.04 -11.77
C LYS A 14 -6.45 5.75 -11.54
N HIS A 15 -7.69 5.69 -12.03
CA HIS A 15 -8.60 4.57 -11.86
C HIS A 15 -8.95 3.86 -13.17
N GLU A 16 -9.23 4.61 -14.25
CA GLU A 16 -9.78 4.01 -15.48
C GLU A 16 -8.77 3.07 -16.15
N VAL A 17 -9.20 1.85 -16.47
CA VAL A 17 -8.42 0.84 -17.20
C VAL A 17 -9.38 0.01 -18.08
N PRO A 18 -9.15 -0.12 -19.40
CA PRO A 18 -8.07 0.50 -20.17
C PRO A 18 -8.26 2.01 -20.39
N GLY A 19 -7.17 2.74 -20.62
CA GLY A 19 -7.21 4.16 -20.98
C GLY A 19 -7.23 5.14 -19.81
N MET A 20 -7.77 6.33 -20.06
CA MET A 20 -7.92 7.45 -19.12
C MET A 20 -9.17 8.27 -19.45
N SER A 21 -9.91 8.67 -18.42
CA SER A 21 -11.04 9.58 -18.56
C SER A 21 -10.58 10.98 -18.94
N PHE A 22 -11.47 11.74 -19.59
CA PHE A 22 -11.25 13.18 -19.80
C PHE A 22 -10.98 13.93 -18.48
N ARG A 23 -11.59 13.48 -17.38
CA ARG A 23 -11.36 14.06 -16.06
C ARG A 23 -9.93 13.78 -15.57
N GLU A 24 -9.44 12.56 -15.68
CA GLU A 24 -8.07 12.20 -15.29
C GLU A 24 -7.04 12.97 -16.11
N LEU A 25 -7.20 13.00 -17.44
CA LEU A 25 -6.34 13.77 -18.36
C LEU A 25 -6.23 15.24 -17.96
N LYS A 26 -7.32 15.84 -17.44
CA LYS A 26 -7.35 17.25 -17.02
C LYS A 26 -6.89 17.48 -15.59
N GLN A 27 -7.19 16.58 -14.65
CA GLN A 27 -7.00 16.83 -13.22
C GLN A 27 -5.65 16.33 -12.68
N ILE A 28 -5.13 15.22 -13.22
CA ILE A 28 -3.85 14.66 -12.75
C ILE A 28 -2.68 15.64 -12.97
N PRO A 29 -2.51 16.26 -14.16
CA PRO A 29 -1.45 17.26 -14.34
C PRO A 29 -1.61 18.48 -13.43
N LYS A 30 -2.85 18.93 -13.21
CA LYS A 30 -3.16 20.06 -12.32
C LYS A 30 -2.83 19.77 -10.86
N PHE A 31 -3.09 18.54 -10.41
CA PHE A 31 -2.72 18.09 -9.08
C PHE A 31 -1.20 18.19 -8.88
N PHE A 32 -0.41 17.66 -9.82
CA PHE A 32 1.05 17.71 -9.71
C PHE A 32 1.61 19.14 -9.80
N GLU A 33 0.99 19.99 -10.61
CA GLU A 33 1.34 21.41 -10.67
C GLU A 33 1.11 22.13 -9.33
N ALA A 34 0.03 21.78 -8.62
CA ALA A 34 -0.27 22.35 -7.30
C ALA A 34 0.70 21.90 -6.19
N VAL A 35 1.47 20.83 -6.40
CA VAL A 35 2.44 20.29 -5.42
C VAL A 35 3.86 20.25 -5.97
N LYS A 36 4.16 21.03 -7.01
CA LYS A 36 5.47 21.01 -7.70
C LYS A 36 6.66 21.44 -6.85
N ASP A 37 6.41 22.11 -5.72
CA ASP A 37 7.46 22.62 -4.82
C ASP A 37 8.17 21.51 -4.03
N VAL A 38 7.69 20.26 -4.11
CA VAL A 38 8.33 19.09 -3.51
C VAL A 38 8.80 18.11 -4.57
N LYS A 39 9.80 17.28 -4.23
CA LYS A 39 10.24 16.21 -5.14
C LYS A 39 9.23 15.07 -5.12
N ILE A 40 8.69 14.70 -6.28
CA ILE A 40 7.59 13.75 -6.39
C ILE A 40 8.10 12.43 -6.97
N PHE A 41 7.79 11.34 -6.29
CA PHE A 41 8.12 9.97 -6.70
C PHE A 41 6.87 9.10 -6.68
N ILE A 42 6.68 8.30 -7.74
CA ILE A 42 5.53 7.40 -7.86
C ILE A 42 6.04 5.97 -8.04
N ALA A 43 5.54 5.02 -7.26
CA ALA A 43 5.68 3.59 -7.55
C ALA A 43 4.45 3.12 -8.32
N ARG A 44 4.58 2.85 -9.63
CA ARG A 44 3.45 2.54 -10.53
C ARG A 44 2.51 1.46 -9.97
N GLY A 45 1.24 1.78 -9.84
CA GLY A 45 0.15 0.86 -9.51
C GLY A 45 -0.37 0.10 -10.72
N ASN A 46 -1.29 -0.84 -10.51
CA ASN A 46 -1.86 -1.61 -11.63
C ASN A 46 -2.86 -0.78 -12.44
N HIS A 47 -3.37 0.33 -11.88
CA HIS A 47 -4.23 1.24 -12.63
C HIS A 47 -3.47 2.32 -13.40
N ASP A 48 -2.17 2.48 -13.17
CA ASP A 48 -1.37 3.59 -13.72
C ASP A 48 -0.84 3.36 -15.15
N VAL A 49 -1.51 2.54 -15.95
CA VAL A 49 -1.11 2.30 -17.36
C VAL A 49 -1.27 3.59 -18.17
N GLY A 50 -0.21 4.04 -18.84
CA GLY A 50 -0.19 5.26 -19.66
C GLY A 50 -0.01 6.55 -18.85
N LEU A 51 0.17 6.46 -17.53
CA LEU A 51 0.34 7.65 -16.68
C LEU A 51 1.53 8.51 -17.12
N GLU A 52 2.59 7.88 -17.65
CA GLU A 52 3.75 8.56 -18.24
C GLU A 52 3.42 9.61 -19.30
N ASP A 53 2.31 9.46 -20.03
CA ASP A 53 1.94 10.34 -21.13
C ASP A 53 1.42 11.70 -20.66
N ILE A 54 1.03 11.80 -19.39
CA ILE A 54 0.42 13.01 -18.81
C ILE A 54 1.17 13.56 -17.61
N LEU A 55 2.18 12.85 -17.09
CA LEU A 55 2.96 13.32 -15.97
C LEU A 55 3.88 14.48 -16.39
N PRO A 56 3.96 15.57 -15.59
CA PRO A 56 4.99 16.57 -15.78
C PRO A 56 6.39 15.96 -15.68
N SER A 57 7.36 16.49 -16.42
CA SER A 57 8.73 15.96 -16.52
C SER A 57 9.49 15.93 -15.18
N TYR A 58 9.07 16.74 -14.20
CA TYR A 58 9.66 16.77 -12.86
C TYR A 58 9.16 15.64 -11.93
N VAL A 59 8.17 14.86 -12.35
CA VAL A 59 7.64 13.74 -11.57
C VAL A 59 8.38 12.45 -11.92
N SER A 60 8.98 11.81 -10.92
CA SER A 60 9.71 10.56 -11.11
C SER A 60 8.79 9.34 -11.02
N LEU A 61 8.41 8.76 -12.16
CA LEU A 61 7.64 7.52 -12.22
C LEU A 61 8.56 6.29 -12.22
N HIS A 62 8.46 5.45 -11.19
CA HIS A 62 9.14 4.16 -11.08
C HIS A 62 8.21 3.02 -11.47
N GLY A 63 8.78 1.92 -11.98
CA GLY A 63 8.01 0.73 -12.36
C GLY A 63 7.31 0.03 -11.19
N SER A 64 6.44 -0.92 -11.51
CA SER A 64 5.58 -1.65 -10.55
C SER A 64 6.31 -2.43 -9.47
N ARG A 65 7.60 -2.72 -9.68
CA ARG A 65 8.48 -3.40 -8.72
C ARG A 65 9.03 -2.46 -7.64
N GLY A 66 8.67 -1.19 -7.69
CA GLY A 66 9.02 -0.18 -6.70
C GLY A 66 10.44 0.37 -6.85
N PHE A 67 10.80 1.22 -5.90
CA PHE A 67 12.09 1.90 -5.84
C PHE A 67 12.60 1.98 -4.39
N ARG A 68 13.86 2.40 -4.26
CA ARG A 68 14.56 2.53 -2.97
C ARG A 68 15.08 3.95 -2.82
N MET A 69 14.91 4.51 -1.63
CA MET A 69 15.52 5.76 -1.19
C MET A 69 16.19 5.51 0.16
N GLN A 70 17.52 5.48 0.19
CA GLN A 70 18.31 5.14 1.38
C GLN A 70 17.89 3.78 1.98
N GLU A 71 17.52 3.68 3.25
CA GLU A 71 17.03 2.47 3.91
C GLU A 71 15.53 2.19 3.70
N TYR A 72 14.84 3.04 2.93
CA TYR A 72 13.39 2.95 2.67
C TYR A 72 13.12 2.36 1.28
N GLY A 73 12.19 1.40 1.22
CA GLY A 73 11.68 0.83 -0.03
C GLY A 73 10.20 1.15 -0.21
N PHE A 74 9.82 1.53 -1.43
CA PHE A 74 8.47 1.95 -1.78
C PHE A 74 7.98 1.14 -2.98
N PHE A 75 6.83 0.49 -2.87
CA PHE A 75 6.25 -0.30 -3.95
C PHE A 75 4.72 -0.31 -3.82
N HIS A 76 4.01 -0.49 -4.93
CA HIS A 76 2.55 -0.48 -4.89
C HIS A 76 2.00 -1.73 -4.19
N GLY A 77 2.35 -2.94 -4.65
CA GLY A 77 1.97 -4.19 -3.97
C GLY A 77 1.38 -5.28 -4.86
N HIS A 78 0.85 -4.92 -6.04
CA HIS A 78 0.28 -5.88 -7.00
C HIS A 78 1.34 -6.80 -7.64
N ALA A 79 2.61 -6.37 -7.66
CA ALA A 79 3.73 -7.10 -8.26
C ALA A 79 4.83 -7.41 -7.23
N TRP A 80 5.71 -8.37 -7.56
CA TRP A 80 6.87 -8.68 -6.72
C TRP A 80 7.84 -7.48 -6.64
N PRO A 81 8.23 -7.03 -5.42
CA PRO A 81 9.21 -5.98 -5.27
C PRO A 81 10.55 -6.33 -5.94
N SER A 82 11.30 -5.30 -6.34
CA SER A 82 12.65 -5.46 -6.88
C SER A 82 13.59 -6.06 -5.83
N LYS A 83 14.62 -6.80 -6.28
CA LYS A 83 15.70 -7.31 -5.41
C LYS A 83 16.38 -6.18 -4.63
N LEU A 84 16.38 -4.95 -5.15
CA LEU A 84 16.93 -3.78 -4.46
C LEU A 84 16.27 -3.52 -3.10
N LEU A 85 14.97 -3.78 -2.97
CA LEU A 85 14.20 -3.52 -1.75
C LEU A 85 14.54 -4.52 -0.63
N THR A 86 15.19 -5.64 -0.95
CA THR A 86 15.66 -6.61 0.07
C THR A 86 16.75 -6.01 0.98
N ARG A 87 17.36 -4.91 0.56
CA ARG A 87 18.38 -4.18 1.33
C ARG A 87 17.80 -3.12 2.27
N CYS A 88 16.49 -2.90 2.24
CA CYS A 88 15.83 -1.85 3.03
C CYS A 88 15.51 -2.31 4.44
N ASP A 89 15.51 -1.36 5.37
CA ASP A 89 15.04 -1.58 6.74
C ASP A 89 13.55 -1.38 6.86
N TYR A 90 13.00 -0.43 6.11
CA TYR A 90 11.59 -0.07 6.09
C TYR A 90 11.04 -0.19 4.68
N LEU A 91 9.84 -0.73 4.57
CA LEU A 91 9.11 -0.98 3.35
C LEU A 91 7.73 -0.36 3.50
N PHE A 92 7.28 0.34 2.46
CA PHE A 92 5.94 0.91 2.37
C PHE A 92 5.22 0.33 1.17
N MET A 93 4.01 -0.18 1.39
CA MET A 93 3.17 -0.85 0.42
C MET A 93 1.79 -0.20 0.37
N GLY A 94 1.26 0.01 -0.83
CA GLY A 94 -0.14 0.39 -1.07
C GLY A 94 -0.98 -0.84 -1.42
N HIS A 95 -1.74 -0.75 -2.51
CA HIS A 95 -2.53 -1.81 -3.16
C HIS A 95 -3.68 -2.41 -2.33
N LEU A 96 -3.38 -2.88 -1.12
CA LEU A 96 -4.32 -3.60 -0.27
C LEU A 96 -5.48 -2.72 0.20
N GLN A 97 -5.23 -1.41 0.37
CA GLN A 97 -6.21 -0.44 0.88
C GLN A 97 -6.90 -0.98 2.16
N PRO A 98 -6.13 -1.33 3.20
CA PRO A 98 -6.63 -2.06 4.34
C PRO A 98 -7.67 -1.27 5.14
N ALA A 99 -8.78 -1.93 5.46
CA ALA A 99 -9.79 -1.46 6.38
C ALA A 99 -10.25 -2.59 7.31
N VAL A 100 -10.88 -2.23 8.42
CA VAL A 100 -11.57 -3.15 9.34
C VAL A 100 -13.00 -2.71 9.51
N GLU A 101 -13.90 -3.68 9.68
CA GLU A 101 -15.28 -3.39 10.03
C GLU A 101 -15.50 -3.57 11.53
N PHE A 102 -16.15 -2.60 12.16
CA PHE A 102 -16.73 -2.74 13.49
C PHE A 102 -18.22 -3.00 13.37
N VAL A 103 -18.70 -3.97 14.15
CA VAL A 103 -20.12 -4.27 14.31
C VAL A 103 -20.45 -4.16 15.79
N ASP A 104 -21.42 -3.32 16.14
CA ASP A 104 -21.87 -3.19 17.52
C ASP A 104 -22.95 -4.24 17.89
N SER A 105 -23.38 -4.24 19.15
CA SER A 105 -24.41 -5.16 19.66
C SER A 105 -25.79 -4.96 19.04
N PHE A 106 -26.06 -3.82 18.41
CA PHE A 106 -27.29 -3.50 17.71
C PHE A 106 -27.21 -3.81 16.21
N GLY A 107 -26.06 -4.31 15.73
CA GLY A 107 -25.82 -4.63 14.33
C GLY A 107 -25.40 -3.43 13.47
N PHE A 108 -25.15 -2.26 14.05
CA PHE A 108 -24.61 -1.11 13.33
C PHE A 108 -23.19 -1.42 12.85
N ARG A 109 -22.90 -1.07 11.59
CA ARG A 109 -21.62 -1.35 10.94
C ARG A 109 -20.88 -0.06 10.63
N SER A 110 -19.61 -0.01 10.96
CA SER A 110 -18.69 1.06 10.53
C SER A 110 -17.43 0.45 9.93
N ILE A 111 -16.96 1.01 8.82
CA ILE A 111 -15.73 0.56 8.15
C ILE A 111 -14.70 1.66 8.33
N GLU A 112 -13.57 1.30 8.95
CA GLU A 112 -12.49 2.24 9.21
C GLU A 112 -11.22 1.80 8.49
N GLN A 113 -10.59 2.76 7.81
CA GLN A 113 -9.28 2.57 7.18
C GLN A 113 -8.21 2.42 8.26
N VAL A 114 -7.26 1.51 8.03
CA VAL A 114 -6.23 1.20 9.01
C VAL A 114 -4.83 1.24 8.41
N TRP A 115 -3.85 1.51 9.26
CA TRP A 115 -2.46 1.22 9.00
C TRP A 115 -2.14 -0.19 9.47
N LEU A 116 -1.42 -0.96 8.65
CA LEU A 116 -0.84 -2.21 9.10
C LEU A 116 0.67 -2.07 9.27
N LYS A 117 1.19 -2.55 10.39
CA LYS A 117 2.61 -2.53 10.71
C LYS A 117 3.10 -3.93 11.06
N GLY A 118 4.08 -4.42 10.32
CA GLY A 118 4.64 -5.74 10.53
C GLY A 118 6.00 -5.90 9.87
N ARG A 119 6.29 -7.10 9.35
CA ARG A 119 7.58 -7.41 8.74
C ARG A 119 7.44 -8.53 7.70
N LEU A 120 8.29 -8.49 6.69
CA LEU A 120 8.48 -9.64 5.81
C LEU A 120 9.31 -10.75 6.47
N ASN A 121 8.99 -12.00 6.14
CA ASN A 121 9.80 -13.16 6.50
C ASN A 121 11.17 -13.08 5.80
N ARG A 122 12.21 -12.82 6.59
CA ARG A 122 13.57 -12.57 6.08
C ARG A 122 14.18 -13.78 5.39
N GLU A 123 13.88 -14.99 5.86
CA GLU A 123 14.43 -16.22 5.27
C GLU A 123 13.77 -16.51 3.91
N LYS A 124 12.43 -16.39 3.80
CA LYS A 124 11.74 -16.49 2.51
C LYS A 124 12.26 -15.45 1.50
N VAL A 125 12.53 -14.22 1.95
CA VAL A 125 13.11 -13.17 1.09
C VAL A 125 14.53 -13.55 0.64
N LYS A 126 15.40 -14.02 1.54
CA LYS A 126 16.76 -14.47 1.19
C LYS A 126 16.73 -15.59 0.15
N GLU A 127 15.88 -16.58 0.35
CA GLU A 127 15.68 -17.72 -0.55
C GLU A 127 15.22 -17.25 -1.93
N LYS A 128 14.09 -16.53 -2.00
CA LYS A 128 13.50 -16.07 -3.26
C LYS A 128 14.47 -15.25 -4.11
N TYR A 129 15.19 -14.32 -3.49
CA TYR A 129 16.08 -13.40 -4.19
C TYR A 129 17.53 -13.88 -4.27
N LYS A 130 17.82 -15.09 -3.77
CA LYS A 130 19.16 -15.68 -3.72
C LYS A 130 20.18 -14.69 -3.14
N THR A 131 19.94 -14.22 -1.91
CA THR A 131 20.80 -13.28 -1.20
C THR A 131 21.09 -13.75 0.21
N LYS A 132 22.34 -13.57 0.68
CA LYS A 132 22.76 -13.95 2.03
C LYS A 132 22.37 -12.93 3.10
N LYS A 133 22.28 -11.65 2.72
CA LYS A 133 21.98 -10.53 3.63
C LYS A 133 20.76 -9.76 3.14
N VAL A 134 19.92 -9.37 4.10
CA VAL A 134 18.74 -8.53 3.91
C VAL A 134 18.64 -7.55 5.08
N GLY A 135 17.99 -6.41 4.85
CA GLY A 135 17.73 -5.41 5.89
C GLY A 135 16.72 -5.90 6.94
N LYS A 136 16.16 -4.95 7.71
CA LYS A 136 15.14 -5.27 8.72
C LYS A 136 13.79 -5.64 8.11
N LEU A 137 13.47 -5.17 6.90
CA LEU A 137 12.24 -5.45 6.15
C LEU A 137 10.94 -5.21 6.94
N LYS A 138 10.92 -4.18 7.80
CA LYS A 138 9.69 -3.75 8.49
C LYS A 138 8.73 -3.22 7.43
N LEU A 139 7.52 -3.76 7.38
CA LEU A 139 6.53 -3.41 6.37
C LEU A 139 5.43 -2.55 6.99
N LEU A 140 5.16 -1.40 6.38
CA LEU A 140 3.97 -0.60 6.62
C LEU A 140 3.08 -0.70 5.38
N ILE A 141 1.82 -1.06 5.59
CA ILE A 141 0.81 -1.08 4.52
C ILE A 141 -0.10 0.12 4.75
N LEU A 142 -0.18 0.96 3.73
CA LEU A 142 -0.88 2.24 3.76
C LEU A 142 -2.36 2.03 3.45
N PRO A 143 -3.27 2.71 4.19
CA PRO A 143 -4.66 2.83 3.77
C PRO A 143 -4.77 3.58 2.44
N SER A 144 -5.91 3.48 1.77
CA SER A 144 -6.22 4.38 0.65
C SER A 144 -6.24 5.83 1.13
N PHE A 145 -5.68 6.75 0.32
CA PHE A 145 -5.63 8.17 0.68
C PHE A 145 -7.02 8.81 0.76
N ASN A 146 -7.95 8.33 -0.06
CA ASN A 146 -9.32 8.84 -0.12
C ASN A 146 -10.32 7.77 0.35
N LYS A 147 -11.47 8.21 0.89
CA LYS A 147 -12.55 7.33 1.37
C LYS A 147 -13.45 6.76 0.26
N LEU A 148 -13.27 7.22 -0.99
CA LEU A 148 -14.09 6.84 -2.13
C LEU A 148 -13.55 5.59 -2.85
N SER A 149 -12.26 5.31 -2.69
CA SER A 149 -11.63 4.08 -3.13
C SER A 149 -12.15 2.91 -2.32
N GLY A 150 -12.32 1.77 -2.98
CA GLY A 150 -12.58 0.51 -2.30
C GLY A 150 -11.56 0.25 -1.18
N SER A 151 -11.95 -0.56 -0.21
CA SER A 151 -11.03 -1.00 0.83
C SER A 151 -11.20 -2.50 1.03
N LEU A 152 -10.10 -3.20 1.25
CA LEU A 152 -10.17 -4.60 1.62
C LEU A 152 -10.49 -4.70 3.11
N ILE A 153 -11.67 -5.23 3.43
CA ILE A 153 -12.10 -5.46 4.81
C ILE A 153 -11.41 -6.71 5.34
N LEU A 154 -10.35 -6.51 6.13
CA LEU A 154 -9.41 -7.57 6.49
C LEU A 154 -9.94 -8.56 7.53
N ASN A 155 -10.89 -8.12 8.36
CA ASN A 155 -11.57 -8.98 9.33
C ASN A 155 -12.83 -9.66 8.74
N ARG A 156 -12.91 -9.73 7.40
CA ARG A 156 -13.85 -10.57 6.65
C ARG A 156 -13.08 -11.46 5.68
N THR A 157 -13.70 -12.55 5.23
CA THR A 157 -13.13 -13.44 4.20
C THR A 157 -12.81 -12.63 2.95
N SER A 158 -11.53 -12.50 2.64
CA SER A 158 -11.03 -11.76 1.49
C SER A 158 -10.53 -12.72 0.40
N PRO A 159 -10.85 -12.47 -0.88
CA PRO A 159 -10.30 -13.26 -1.99
C PRO A 159 -8.77 -13.15 -2.04
N SER A 160 -8.09 -14.30 -2.10
CA SER A 160 -6.61 -14.37 -2.07
C SER A 160 -5.91 -13.62 -3.21
N GLU A 161 -6.62 -13.37 -4.31
CA GLU A 161 -6.12 -12.75 -5.54
C GLU A 161 -5.83 -11.25 -5.39
N LEU A 162 -6.53 -10.56 -4.48
CA LEU A 162 -6.41 -9.11 -4.25
C LEU A 162 -5.22 -8.73 -3.35
N LEU A 163 -4.52 -9.70 -2.80
CA LEU A 163 -3.51 -9.48 -1.77
C LEU A 163 -2.12 -9.14 -2.34
N GLY A 164 -1.90 -9.39 -3.63
CA GLY A 164 -0.58 -9.31 -4.24
C GLY A 164 0.39 -10.40 -3.74
N PRO A 165 1.53 -10.59 -4.42
CA PRO A 165 2.35 -11.79 -4.25
C PRO A 165 3.10 -11.87 -2.91
N VAL A 166 3.38 -10.74 -2.27
CA VAL A 166 4.08 -10.70 -0.97
C VAL A 166 3.18 -11.29 0.12
N ILE A 167 1.88 -11.02 0.07
CA ILE A 167 0.93 -11.50 1.07
C ILE A 167 0.44 -12.90 0.67
N SER A 168 -0.02 -13.10 -0.56
CA SER A 168 -0.61 -14.37 -0.99
C SER A 168 0.36 -15.56 -0.97
N ARG A 169 1.68 -15.31 -1.01
CA ARG A 169 2.71 -16.36 -0.86
C ARG A 169 3.29 -16.46 0.56
N GLY A 170 2.67 -15.78 1.52
CA GLY A 170 3.01 -15.82 2.94
C GLY A 170 4.39 -15.23 3.26
N PHE A 171 4.85 -14.21 2.53
CA PHE A 171 6.05 -13.45 2.91
C PHE A 171 5.71 -12.42 3.97
N ALA A 172 4.48 -11.90 3.95
CA ALA A 172 3.87 -11.15 5.04
C ALA A 172 2.70 -11.96 5.61
N GLU A 173 2.80 -12.37 6.87
CA GLU A 173 1.73 -13.04 7.60
C GLU A 173 0.87 -11.96 8.28
N LEU A 174 -0.21 -11.53 7.62
CA LEU A 174 -0.99 -10.36 8.04
C LEU A 174 -1.58 -10.50 9.45
N GLU A 175 -1.88 -11.72 9.89
CA GLU A 175 -2.41 -12.03 11.22
C GLU A 175 -1.49 -11.53 12.34
N LYS A 176 -0.18 -11.41 12.06
CA LYS A 176 0.84 -10.93 12.99
C LYS A 176 1.07 -9.41 12.93
N PHE A 177 0.42 -8.71 12.02
CA PHE A 177 0.58 -7.26 11.86
C PHE A 177 -0.23 -6.51 12.92
N ASP A 178 0.36 -5.43 13.41
CA ASP A 178 -0.30 -4.46 14.27
C ASP A 178 -1.23 -3.59 13.43
N VAL A 179 -2.46 -3.40 13.90
CA VAL A 179 -3.50 -2.60 13.25
C VAL A 179 -3.67 -1.29 14.00
N HIS A 180 -3.63 -0.17 13.28
CA HIS A 180 -3.88 1.16 13.86
C HIS A 180 -4.91 1.92 13.03
N LEU A 181 -5.82 2.63 13.69
CA LEU A 181 -6.69 3.61 13.03
C LEU A 181 -5.88 4.82 12.52
N LEU A 182 -6.51 5.65 11.69
CA LEU A 182 -5.86 6.85 11.13
C LEU A 182 -5.47 7.89 12.20
N ASP A 183 -6.16 7.90 13.34
CA ASP A 183 -5.85 8.76 14.49
C ASP A 183 -4.71 8.22 15.37
N GLY A 184 -4.19 7.02 15.04
CA GLY A 184 -3.12 6.36 15.78
C GLY A 184 -3.59 5.37 16.85
N THR A 185 -4.89 5.21 17.06
CA THR A 185 -5.43 4.22 18.01
C THR A 185 -4.99 2.81 17.64
N TYR A 186 -4.36 2.09 18.58
CA TYR A 186 -3.91 0.71 18.39
C TYR A 186 -5.06 -0.27 18.68
N LEU A 187 -5.39 -1.10 17.69
CA LEU A 187 -6.48 -2.09 17.80
C LEU A 187 -6.01 -3.50 18.18
N GLY A 188 -4.70 -3.73 18.22
CA GLY A 188 -4.13 -5.07 18.43
C GLY A 188 -3.55 -5.69 17.17
N LYS A 189 -3.30 -7.00 17.23
CA LYS A 189 -2.89 -7.81 16.08
C LYS A 189 -4.08 -8.11 15.20
N LEU A 190 -3.90 -8.13 13.87
CA LEU A 190 -5.02 -8.44 12.96
C LEU A 190 -5.67 -9.79 13.27
N GLY A 191 -4.89 -10.82 13.59
CA GLY A 191 -5.40 -12.14 13.96
C GLY A 191 -6.26 -12.14 15.23
N SER A 192 -6.15 -11.10 16.07
CA SER A 192 -6.95 -10.90 17.28
C SER A 192 -8.21 -10.06 17.05
N ILE A 193 -8.34 -9.42 15.88
CA ILE A 193 -9.47 -8.54 15.51
C ILE A 193 -10.44 -9.27 14.55
N ASN A 194 -10.16 -10.54 14.23
CA ASN A 194 -11.08 -11.37 13.47
C ASN A 194 -12.32 -11.70 14.30
N PHE A 195 -13.34 -10.85 14.17
CA PHE A 195 -14.71 -11.16 14.57
C PHE A 195 -15.21 -12.26 13.63
N LYS A 196 -14.90 -13.52 13.94
CA LYS A 196 -15.82 -14.57 13.52
C LYS A 196 -17.15 -14.20 14.16
N PRO A 197 -18.26 -14.08 13.41
CA PRO A 197 -19.55 -14.22 14.06
C PRO A 197 -19.46 -15.56 14.78
N GLU A 198 -19.71 -15.57 16.10
CA GLU A 198 -20.14 -16.82 16.71
C GLU A 198 -21.31 -17.31 15.83
N SER A 199 -21.16 -18.52 15.31
CA SER A 199 -22.23 -19.18 14.58
C SER A 199 -23.46 -19.17 15.48
N ALA A 200 -24.46 -18.38 15.11
CA ALA A 200 -25.83 -18.56 15.57
C ALA A 200 -26.39 -19.84 14.96
#